data_AF-A0A511YV59-F1
#
_entry.id   AF-A0A511YV59-F1
#
_cell.length_a   1.000
_cell.length_b   1.000
_cell.length_c   1.000
_cell.angle_alpha   90.00
_cell.angle_beta   90.00
_cell.angle_gamma   90.00
#
_symmetry.space_group_name_H-M   'P 1'
#
loop_
_entity.id
_entity.type
_entity.pdbx_description
1 polymer ?
#
loop_
_entity_poly.entity_id
_entity_poly.type
_entity_poly.pdbx_seq_one_letter_code
_entity_poly.pdbx_strand_id
1 'polypeptide(L)'
;MAETSPLGAAPEGREKAYLPPVAPPRNHGHTVAAWVAMASVMVGATVAAVGFLVPAAWLVWTGAGIAVGGLLVGGVLRKAGLGQPEPASAPRNGAVASDNDRSKE
;
A
#
# COMPACT_ATOMS: atom_id res chain seq x y z
N MET A 1 20.98 55.51 -26.23
CA MET A 1 19.75 54.71 -26.33
C MET A 1 20.14 53.26 -26.54
N ALA A 2 20.16 52.47 -25.47
CA ALA A 2 20.20 51.02 -25.54
C ALA A 2 19.33 50.53 -24.38
N GLU A 3 18.15 50.02 -24.74
CA GLU A 3 17.12 49.55 -23.84
C GLU A 3 17.58 48.39 -22.96
N THR A 4 16.94 48.38 -21.80
CA THR A 4 16.83 47.35 -20.78
C THR A 4 16.56 45.95 -21.33
N SER A 5 17.36 44.96 -20.92
CA SER A 5 16.92 43.58 -20.66
C SER A 5 17.98 42.81 -19.84
N PRO A 6 17.89 42.80 -18.50
CA PRO A 6 18.61 41.83 -17.69
C PRO A 6 17.80 40.53 -17.59
N LEU A 7 18.42 39.41 -18.02
CA LEU A 7 18.17 38.04 -17.54
C LEU A 7 16.69 37.68 -17.23
N GLY A 8 15.95 37.21 -18.24
CA GLY A 8 14.52 36.85 -18.10
C GLY A 8 14.09 35.56 -18.80
N ALA A 9 14.92 34.50 -18.82
CA ALA A 9 14.49 33.19 -19.33
C ALA A 9 15.25 32.02 -18.67
N ALA A 10 15.39 32.02 -17.35
CA ALA A 10 15.24 30.74 -16.68
C ALA A 10 13.73 30.42 -16.75
N PRO A 11 13.29 29.21 -17.13
CA PRO A 11 11.88 28.88 -17.00
C PRO A 11 11.48 29.06 -15.54
N GLU A 12 10.72 30.13 -15.30
CA GLU A 12 10.15 30.50 -14.02
C GLU A 12 9.43 29.28 -13.44
N GLY A 13 9.81 28.94 -12.21
CA GLY A 13 8.96 28.14 -11.33
C GLY A 13 8.67 26.73 -11.84
N ARG A 14 9.69 25.88 -11.78
CA ARG A 14 9.61 24.49 -11.28
C ARG A 14 8.35 24.31 -10.43
N GLU A 15 7.24 23.97 -11.07
CA GLU A 15 5.95 23.73 -10.44
C GLU A 15 6.24 22.71 -9.36
N LYS A 16 6.20 23.14 -8.09
CA LYS A 16 6.47 22.28 -6.96
C LYS A 16 5.30 21.32 -6.93
N ALA A 17 5.44 20.22 -7.66
CA ALA A 17 4.45 19.18 -7.79
C ALA A 17 3.94 18.89 -6.38
N TYR A 18 2.64 19.12 -6.18
CA TYR A 18 1.98 18.90 -4.91
C TYR A 18 2.13 17.42 -4.57
N LEU A 19 3.15 17.10 -3.78
CA LEU A 19 3.34 15.78 -3.22
C LEU A 19 2.55 15.74 -1.92
N PRO A 20 1.78 14.66 -1.68
CA PRO A 20 1.16 14.48 -0.40
C PRO A 20 2.23 14.55 0.70
N PRO A 21 1.93 15.13 1.88
CA PRO A 21 2.88 15.30 2.98
C PRO A 21 3.50 13.98 3.47
N VAL A 22 2.98 12.84 3.03
CA VAL A 22 3.51 11.51 3.30
C VAL A 22 3.68 10.79 1.96
N ALA A 23 4.90 10.33 1.69
CA ALA A 23 5.17 9.48 0.54
C ALA A 23 4.33 8.18 0.66
N PRO A 24 3.65 7.73 -0.40
CA PRO A 24 2.94 6.46 -0.38
C PRO A 24 3.88 5.33 0.07
N PRO A 25 3.40 4.38 0.91
CA PRO A 25 4.18 3.21 1.29
C PRO A 25 4.74 2.53 0.04
N ARG A 26 6.07 2.32 -0.01
CA ARG A 26 6.78 1.89 -1.23
C ARG A 26 6.70 0.38 -1.49
N ASN A 27 5.60 -0.22 -1.06
CA ASN A 27 5.47 -1.66 -0.99
C ASN A 27 4.59 -2.17 -2.13
N HIS A 28 5.26 -2.67 -3.16
CA HIS A 28 4.69 -3.09 -4.45
C HIS A 28 3.97 -4.45 -4.37
N GLY A 29 3.39 -4.80 -3.22
CA GLY A 29 2.76 -6.10 -3.00
C GLY A 29 3.74 -7.22 -2.62
N HIS A 30 5.01 -6.90 -2.33
CA HIS A 30 6.03 -7.85 -1.88
C HIS A 30 6.01 -8.08 -0.35
N THR A 31 4.84 -8.12 0.28
CA THR A 31 4.78 -8.52 1.70
C THR A 31 4.73 -10.03 1.83
N VAL A 32 5.44 -10.54 2.83
CA VAL A 32 5.40 -11.96 3.19
C VAL A 32 3.96 -12.37 3.50
N ALA A 33 3.19 -11.53 4.19
CA ALA A 33 1.77 -11.79 4.48
C ALA A 33 0.92 -11.97 3.21
N ALA A 34 1.10 -11.11 2.19
CA ALA A 34 0.34 -11.19 0.94
C ALA A 34 0.73 -12.42 0.12
N TRP A 35 2.04 -12.70 0.00
CA TRP A 35 2.53 -13.86 -0.75
C TRP A 35 2.09 -15.18 -0.12
N VAL A 36 2.16 -15.30 1.21
CA VAL A 36 1.71 -16.50 1.92
C VAL A 36 0.22 -16.72 1.72
N ALA A 37 -0.61 -15.68 1.92
CA ALA A 37 -2.04 -15.80 1.72
C ALA A 37 -2.39 -16.22 0.27
N MET A 38 -1.79 -15.58 -0.72
CA MET A 38 -2.07 -15.86 -2.14
C MET A 38 -1.58 -17.25 -2.55
N ALA A 39 -0.33 -17.62 -2.20
CA ALA A 39 0.23 -18.92 -2.55
C ALA A 39 -0.59 -20.07 -1.92
N SER A 40 -1.00 -19.93 -0.66
CA SER A 40 -1.82 -20.94 0.00
C SER A 40 -3.20 -21.09 -0.64
N VAL A 41 -3.85 -19.99 -1.03
CA VAL A 41 -5.14 -20.07 -1.74
C VAL A 41 -4.98 -20.73 -3.11
N MET A 42 -3.93 -20.38 -3.86
CA MET A 42 -3.63 -21.02 -5.15
C MET A 42 -3.40 -22.53 -4.99
N VAL A 43 -2.56 -22.94 -4.04
CA VAL A 43 -2.31 -24.37 -3.76
C VAL A 43 -3.59 -25.08 -3.34
N GLY A 44 -4.38 -24.49 -2.44
CA GLY A 44 -5.65 -25.06 -2.00
C GLY A 44 -6.64 -25.23 -3.14
N ALA A 45 -6.75 -24.24 -4.02
CA ALA A 45 -7.60 -24.30 -5.21
C ALA A 45 -7.12 -25.38 -6.20
N THR A 46 -5.81 -25.51 -6.42
CA THR A 46 -5.25 -26.59 -7.26
C THR A 46 -5.56 -27.97 -6.69
N VAL A 47 -5.38 -28.18 -5.38
CA VAL A 47 -5.71 -29.45 -4.70
C VAL A 47 -7.20 -29.76 -4.81
N ALA A 48 -8.07 -28.77 -4.61
CA ALA A 48 -9.52 -28.94 -4.74
C ALA A 48 -9.92 -29.29 -6.18
N ALA A 49 -9.34 -28.62 -7.18
CA ALA A 49 -9.57 -28.91 -8.60
C ALA A 49 -9.17 -30.35 -8.96
N VAL A 50 -8.03 -30.83 -8.45
CA VAL A 50 -7.63 -32.24 -8.61
C VAL A 50 -8.65 -33.18 -7.95
N GLY A 51 -9.15 -32.83 -6.76
CA GLY A 51 -10.19 -33.61 -6.08
C GLY A 51 -11.47 -33.77 -6.91
N PHE A 52 -11.86 -32.76 -7.69
CA PHE A 52 -12.98 -32.85 -8.62
C PHE A 52 -12.71 -33.73 -9.84
N LEU A 53 -11.46 -33.85 -10.29
CA LEU A 53 -11.09 -34.72 -11.42
C LEU A 53 -11.12 -36.21 -11.05
N VAL A 54 -10.78 -36.57 -9.82
CA VAL A 54 -10.69 -37.97 -9.35
C VAL A 54 -11.84 -38.38 -8.41
N PRO A 55 -13.02 -37.76 -8.55
CA PRO A 55 -14.14 -37.70 -7.59
C PRO A 55 -13.82 -37.94 -6.10
N ALA A 56 -12.70 -37.45 -5.60
CA ALA A 56 -12.23 -37.73 -4.26
C ALA A 56 -12.61 -36.58 -3.32
N ALA A 57 -13.76 -36.71 -2.66
CA ALA A 57 -14.31 -35.66 -1.79
C ALA A 57 -13.32 -35.21 -0.69
N TRP A 58 -12.47 -36.11 -0.18
CA TRP A 58 -11.48 -35.75 0.84
C TRP A 58 -10.43 -34.75 0.32
N LEU A 59 -10.01 -34.84 -0.96
CA LEU A 59 -9.08 -33.89 -1.57
C LEU A 59 -9.70 -32.49 -1.68
N VAL A 60 -11.01 -32.40 -1.95
CA VAL A 60 -11.72 -31.12 -2.00
C VAL A 60 -11.69 -30.44 -0.63
N TRP A 61 -11.95 -31.19 0.45
CA TRP A 61 -11.86 -30.67 1.82
C TRP A 61 -10.43 -30.33 2.23
N THR A 62 -9.43 -31.12 1.82
CA THR A 62 -8.02 -30.79 2.03
C THR A 62 -7.66 -29.48 1.33
N GLY A 63 -8.05 -29.29 0.07
CA GLY A 63 -7.82 -28.05 -0.66
C GLY A 63 -8.49 -26.84 -0.02
N ALA A 64 -9.75 -26.99 0.41
CA ALA A 64 -10.47 -25.96 1.16
C ALA A 64 -9.78 -25.62 2.49
N GLY A 65 -9.31 -26.64 3.22
CA GLY A 65 -8.56 -26.47 4.47
C GLY A 65 -7.26 -25.70 4.27
N ILE A 66 -6.50 -25.98 3.20
CA ILE A 66 -5.27 -25.26 2.86
C ILE A 66 -5.58 -23.79 2.55
N ALA A 67 -6.63 -23.51 1.76
CA ALA A 67 -7.00 -22.14 1.41
C ALA A 67 -7.40 -21.33 2.65
N VAL A 68 -8.25 -21.88 3.51
CA VAL A 68 -8.67 -21.22 4.76
C VAL A 68 -7.49 -21.06 5.72
N GLY A 69 -6.68 -22.10 5.91
CA GLY A 69 -5.48 -22.05 6.75
C GLY A 69 -4.49 -20.98 6.29
N GLY A 70 -4.29 -20.85 4.97
CA GLY A 70 -3.47 -19.81 4.36
C GLY A 70 -3.93 -18.39 4.68
N LEU A 71 -5.25 -18.15 4.62
CA LEU A 71 -5.83 -16.86 4.98
C LEU A 71 -5.64 -16.53 6.46
N LEU A 72 -5.81 -17.52 7.34
CA LEU A 72 -5.58 -17.36 8.77
C LEU A 72 -4.12 -17.01 9.06
N VAL A 73 -3.17 -17.75 8.47
CA VAL A 73 -1.73 -17.50 8.58
C VAL A 73 -1.39 -16.11 8.05
N GLY A 74 -1.87 -15.73 6.86
CA GLY A 74 -1.66 -14.40 6.29
C GLY A 74 -2.19 -13.28 7.20
N GLY A 75 -3.34 -13.49 7.83
CA GLY A 75 -3.90 -12.57 8.82
C GLY A 75 -3.02 -12.42 10.07
N VAL A 76 -2.48 -13.53 10.59
CA VAL A 76 -1.54 -13.52 11.72
C VAL A 76 -0.24 -12.81 11.34
N LEU A 77 0.32 -13.09 10.16
CA LEU A 77 1.53 -12.43 9.65
C LEU A 77 1.32 -10.91 9.51
N ARG A 78 0.14 -10.49 9.05
CA ARG A 78 -0.21 -9.06 8.99
C ARG A 78 -0.17 -8.41 10.36
N LYS A 79 -0.72 -9.08 11.39
CA LYS A 79 -0.68 -8.59 12.78
C LYS A 79 0.72 -8.59 13.37
N ALA A 80 1.58 -9.51 12.93
CA ALA A 80 2.98 -9.58 13.32
C ALA A 80 3.88 -8.52 12.63
N GLY A 81 3.32 -7.60 11.84
CA GLY A 81 4.07 -6.53 11.16
C GLY A 81 4.71 -6.96 9.84
N LEU A 82 4.45 -8.19 9.36
CA LEU A 82 4.91 -8.70 8.06
C LEU A 82 3.96 -8.31 6.90
N GLY A 83 2.99 -7.42 7.18
CA GLY A 83 2.04 -6.88 6.23
C GLY A 83 2.39 -5.46 5.74
N GLN A 84 1.43 -4.79 5.12
CA GLN A 84 1.59 -3.39 4.68
C GLN A 84 1.58 -2.44 5.89
N PRO A 85 2.59 -1.56 6.05
CA PRO A 85 2.55 -0.50 7.05
C PRO A 85 1.42 0.49 6.74
N GLU A 86 0.69 0.92 7.77
CA GLU A 86 -0.33 1.94 7.62
C GLU A 86 0.37 3.28 7.29
N PRO A 87 -0.10 4.03 6.26
CA PRO A 87 0.47 5.34 5.97
C PRO A 87 0.38 6.19 7.23
N ALA A 88 1.52 6.70 7.69
CA ALA A 88 1.56 7.59 8.85
C ALA A 88 0.54 8.72 8.62
N SER A 89 -0.43 8.87 9.51
CA SER A 89 -1.40 9.96 9.44
C SER A 89 -0.63 11.26 9.35
N ALA A 90 -0.80 12.00 8.25
CA ALA A 90 -0.18 13.32 8.11
C ALA A 90 -0.54 14.19 9.33
N PRO A 91 0.41 14.95 9.89
CA PRO A 91 0.08 15.87 10.97
C PRO A 91 -1.06 16.78 10.50
N ARG A 92 -2.04 17.01 11.36
CA ARG A 92 -3.17 17.89 11.10
C ARG A 92 -2.63 19.32 11.02
N ASN A 93 -2.24 19.76 9.83
CA ASN A 93 -1.66 21.09 9.55
C ASN A 93 -2.67 22.25 9.73
N GLY A 94 -3.65 22.12 10.63
CA GLY A 94 -4.61 23.16 10.98
C GLY A 94 -4.20 24.01 12.18
N ALA A 95 -3.24 23.57 13.00
CA ALA A 95 -2.82 24.32 14.20
C ALA A 95 -1.80 25.44 13.90
N VAL A 96 -1.12 25.40 12.74
CA VAL A 96 -0.08 26.39 12.37
C VAL A 96 -0.64 27.58 11.59
N ALA A 97 -1.80 27.42 10.93
CA ALA A 97 -2.41 28.51 10.16
C ALA A 97 -3.18 29.51 11.03
N SER A 98 -3.72 29.09 12.19
CA SER A 98 -4.49 29.98 13.06
C SER A 98 -3.63 30.84 13.99
N ASP A 99 -2.31 30.66 14.00
CA ASP A 99 -1.39 31.42 14.87
C ASP A 99 -0.86 32.68 14.18
N ASN A 100 -0.73 32.64 12.85
CA ASN A 100 -0.24 33.78 12.05
C ASN A 100 -1.24 34.95 11.97
N ASP A 101 -2.54 34.70 12.21
CA ASP A 101 -3.61 35.71 12.16
C ASP A 101 -3.76 36.49 13.48
N ARG A 102 -3.32 35.92 14.61
CA ARG A 102 -3.38 36.55 15.95
C ARG A 102 -2.23 37.55 16.19
N SER A 103 -1.16 37.48 15.40
CA SER A 103 0.01 38.37 15.54
C SER A 103 -0.14 39.74 14.86
N LYS A 104 -1.31 40.01 14.26
CA LYS A 104 -1.61 41.21 13.47
C LYS A 104 -2.56 42.20 14.17
N GLU A 105 -3.03 41.88 15.38
CA GLU A 105 -3.78 42.78 16.27
C GLU A 105 -2.87 43.31 17.40
#